data_AF-A0A3M7M949-F1
#
_entry.id   AF-A0A3M7M949-F1
#
_cell.length_a   1.000
_cell.length_b   1.000
_cell.length_c   1.000
_cell.angle_alpha   90.00
_cell.angle_beta   90.00
_cell.angle_gamma   90.00
#
_symmetry.space_group_name_H-M   'P 1'
#
loop_
_entity.id
_entity.type
_entity.pdbx_description
1 polymer ?
#
loop_
_entity_poly.entity_id
_entity_poly.type
_entity_poly.pdbx_seq_one_letter_code
_entity_poly.pdbx_strand_id
1 'polypeptide(L)'
;MFVRHRIVAWQHARSFSCTARHLEIRNISELPSRTTPSYIQSPANTLLSLQWPSPPRNVLVTKKKRTPNITESVVEFTEHIHSTYPAINILFDPETAQELHQHLPFPVYTFNTATQLSDKTDLVCTLGGDGTLLRASSLFSHADSVPPVLSFAMGTIGFLGEFKFREYKRAFRDVYMSGAPDTYASLSDAHGTNPPPLPTSPSDPLDRPLSYTDIRGKAMGSNRTARILLRNRLRVGVFGPDGQRIGSGGSPEADKSTAGDTYALNEVTLHRGSSPHLKIIDVYINHRFLTEAVADGMIISSPTAQPPTPSLPAVASSTRSSPPSASPPSARAPSPFGPSSSPPKRQSPCAWARRTAAAKSR
;
A
#
# COMPACT_ATOMS: atom_id res chain seq x y z
N MET A 1 -72.07 6.63 -47.13
CA MET A 1 -71.16 5.59 -46.62
C MET A 1 -69.76 6.17 -46.62
N PHE A 2 -69.23 6.59 -45.47
CA PHE A 2 -67.86 7.09 -45.33
C PHE A 2 -66.98 5.98 -44.73
N VAL A 3 -65.98 5.54 -45.48
CA VAL A 3 -64.99 4.55 -45.01
C VAL A 3 -63.87 5.31 -44.31
N ARG A 4 -63.72 5.12 -42.99
CA ARG A 4 -62.57 5.62 -42.22
C ARG A 4 -61.47 4.56 -42.20
N HIS A 5 -60.34 4.84 -42.83
CA HIS A 5 -59.10 4.08 -42.65
C HIS A 5 -58.52 4.36 -41.25
N ARG A 6 -58.42 3.32 -40.41
CA ARG A 6 -57.61 3.35 -39.18
C ARG A 6 -56.16 3.05 -39.57
N ILE A 7 -55.31 4.06 -39.54
CA ILE A 7 -53.85 3.88 -39.55
C ILE A 7 -53.46 3.50 -38.11
N VAL A 8 -53.01 2.26 -37.92
CA VAL A 8 -52.43 1.80 -36.66
C VAL A 8 -50.98 2.25 -36.63
N ALA A 9 -50.66 3.25 -35.80
CA ALA A 9 -49.30 3.69 -35.57
C ALA A 9 -48.55 2.64 -34.73
N TRP A 10 -47.62 1.93 -35.36
CA TRP A 10 -46.67 1.07 -34.67
C TRP A 10 -45.56 1.93 -34.04
N GLN A 11 -45.73 2.30 -32.76
CA GLN A 11 -44.64 2.85 -31.95
C GLN A 11 -43.97 1.72 -31.15
N HIS A 12 -43.06 0.98 -31.78
CA HIS A 12 -42.08 0.19 -31.03
C HIS A 12 -40.97 1.12 -30.54
N ALA A 13 -41.22 1.84 -29.45
CA ALA A 13 -40.13 2.38 -28.64
C ALA A 13 -39.47 1.18 -27.94
N ARG A 14 -38.25 0.82 -28.36
CA ARG A 14 -37.43 -0.12 -27.58
C ARG A 14 -37.03 0.60 -26.30
N SER A 15 -37.70 0.28 -25.20
CA SER A 15 -37.27 0.71 -23.87
C SER A 15 -35.95 0.00 -23.55
N PHE A 16 -34.86 0.74 -23.59
CA PHE A 16 -33.62 0.29 -22.97
C PHE A 16 -33.87 0.28 -21.45
N SER A 17 -33.73 -0.88 -20.83
CA SER A 17 -33.70 -0.97 -19.37
C SER A 17 -32.43 -0.26 -18.90
N CYS A 18 -32.56 0.94 -18.37
CA CYS A 18 -31.52 1.61 -17.62
C CYS A 18 -31.57 1.08 -16.19
N THR A 19 -30.65 0.19 -15.84
CA THR A 19 -30.45 -0.23 -14.45
C THR A 19 -30.16 1.01 -13.62
N ALA A 20 -30.89 1.21 -12.52
CA ALA A 20 -30.65 2.32 -11.61
C ALA A 20 -29.20 2.28 -11.10
N ARG A 21 -28.51 3.42 -11.08
CA ARG A 21 -27.15 3.51 -10.52
C ARG A 21 -27.23 3.07 -9.05
N HIS A 22 -26.51 2.00 -8.69
CA HIS A 22 -26.50 1.47 -7.34
C HIS A 22 -25.58 2.36 -6.48
N LEU A 23 -26.11 3.49 -6.02
CA LEU A 23 -25.43 4.53 -5.23
C LEU A 23 -25.18 4.06 -3.78
N GLU A 24 -24.44 2.97 -3.60
CA GLU A 24 -24.28 2.36 -2.28
C GLU A 24 -22.81 2.31 -1.84
N ILE A 25 -22.56 2.86 -0.65
CA ILE A 25 -21.30 2.68 0.08
C ILE A 25 -21.53 1.56 1.09
N ARG A 26 -20.80 0.46 0.94
CA ARG A 26 -20.87 -0.72 1.82
C ARG A 26 -19.68 -0.78 2.78
N ASN A 27 -19.81 -1.61 3.81
CA ASN A 27 -18.74 -1.76 4.79
C ASN A 27 -17.78 -2.89 4.39
N ILE A 28 -16.48 -2.67 4.59
CA ILE A 28 -15.42 -3.65 4.33
C ILE A 28 -15.60 -4.97 5.11
N SER A 29 -16.38 -4.98 6.19
CA SER A 29 -16.68 -6.20 6.97
C SER A 29 -17.44 -7.26 6.18
N GLU A 30 -18.23 -6.86 5.17
CA GLU A 30 -18.95 -7.76 4.28
C GLU A 30 -18.03 -8.51 3.30
N LEU A 31 -16.79 -8.03 3.13
CA LEU A 31 -15.84 -8.61 2.19
C LEU A 31 -15.18 -9.86 2.75
N PRO A 32 -14.73 -10.78 1.88
CA PRO A 32 -13.97 -11.94 2.33
C PRO A 32 -12.59 -11.52 2.88
N SER A 33 -11.98 -12.41 3.68
CA SER A 33 -10.63 -12.20 4.23
C SER A 33 -9.55 -12.08 3.14
N ARG A 34 -8.48 -11.36 3.48
CA ARG A 34 -7.35 -11.09 2.60
C ARG A 34 -6.68 -12.36 2.09
N THR A 35 -6.41 -12.38 0.79
CA THR A 35 -5.58 -13.35 0.10
C THR A 35 -4.12 -12.90 0.19
N THR A 36 -3.28 -13.70 0.83
CA THR A 36 -1.85 -13.41 0.97
C THR A 36 -1.04 -14.02 -0.19
N PRO A 37 -0.35 -13.22 -1.01
CA PRO A 37 0.48 -13.75 -2.08
C PRO A 37 1.79 -14.32 -1.55
N SER A 38 2.40 -15.21 -2.33
CA SER A 38 3.77 -15.68 -2.13
C SER A 38 4.75 -14.86 -2.97
N TYR A 39 5.96 -14.66 -2.45
CA TYR A 39 7.04 -13.93 -3.12
C TYR A 39 8.22 -14.86 -3.35
N ILE A 40 8.51 -15.18 -4.61
CA ILE A 40 9.54 -16.15 -4.99
C ILE A 40 10.80 -15.41 -5.45
N GLN A 41 11.93 -15.70 -4.81
CA GLN A 41 13.22 -15.17 -5.23
C GLN A 41 13.79 -16.01 -6.37
N SER A 42 14.21 -15.36 -7.45
CA SER A 42 14.95 -16.02 -8.53
C SER A 42 16.46 -15.76 -8.35
N PRO A 43 17.34 -16.75 -8.54
CA PRO A 43 18.79 -16.57 -8.37
C PRO A 43 19.40 -15.47 -9.25
N ALA A 44 18.79 -15.21 -10.42
CA ALA A 44 19.28 -14.25 -11.41
C ALA A 44 18.69 -12.84 -11.28
N ASN A 45 17.79 -12.58 -10.32
CA ASN A 45 17.07 -11.31 -10.25
C ASN A 45 17.01 -10.76 -8.82
N THR A 46 17.22 -9.46 -8.68
CA THR A 46 17.08 -8.74 -7.41
C THR A 46 15.62 -8.56 -7.03
N LEU A 47 14.71 -8.54 -8.00
CA LEU A 47 13.27 -8.44 -7.78
C LEU A 47 12.63 -9.81 -7.53
N LEU A 48 11.65 -9.83 -6.64
CA LEU A 48 10.87 -11.03 -6.37
C LEU A 48 9.76 -11.20 -7.41
N SER A 49 9.35 -12.44 -7.63
CA SER A 49 8.16 -12.78 -8.39
C SER A 49 6.95 -12.83 -7.46
N LEU A 50 5.93 -12.03 -7.76
CA LEU A 50 4.62 -12.09 -7.10
C LEU A 50 3.86 -13.31 -7.62
N GLN A 51 3.27 -14.10 -6.72
CA GLN A 51 2.36 -15.18 -7.10
C GLN A 51 1.14 -15.19 -6.20
N TRP A 52 -0.03 -15.16 -6.81
CA TRP A 52 -1.30 -15.25 -6.10
C TRP A 52 -1.73 -16.71 -5.95
N PRO A 53 -2.15 -17.15 -4.75
CA PRO A 53 -2.76 -18.47 -4.59
C PRO A 53 -4.16 -18.54 -5.24
N SER A 54 -4.87 -17.40 -5.26
CA SER A 54 -6.13 -17.20 -5.95
C SER A 54 -6.22 -15.75 -6.44
N PRO A 55 -7.01 -15.44 -7.47
CA PRO A 55 -7.15 -14.08 -7.98
C PRO A 55 -7.52 -13.09 -6.85
N PRO A 56 -6.84 -11.93 -6.76
CA PRO A 56 -7.14 -10.95 -5.73
C PRO A 56 -8.56 -10.39 -5.95
N ARG A 57 -9.31 -10.21 -4.86
CA ARG A 57 -10.71 -9.77 -4.87
C ARG A 57 -10.84 -8.35 -4.36
N ASN A 58 -10.11 -8.00 -3.32
CA ASN A 58 -10.33 -6.75 -2.60
C ASN A 58 -9.22 -5.75 -2.93
N VAL A 59 -9.53 -4.76 -3.78
CA VAL A 59 -8.54 -3.79 -4.27
C VAL A 59 -8.79 -2.43 -3.64
N LEU A 60 -7.84 -1.97 -2.82
CA LEU A 60 -7.83 -0.62 -2.27
C LEU A 60 -7.28 0.36 -3.29
N VAL A 61 -8.08 1.35 -3.66
CA VAL A 61 -7.64 2.43 -4.55
C VAL A 61 -7.46 3.70 -3.73
N THR A 62 -6.26 4.26 -3.78
CA THR A 62 -5.93 5.54 -3.12
C THR A 62 -5.53 6.57 -4.15
N LYS A 63 -5.93 7.83 -3.92
CA LYS A 63 -5.65 8.92 -4.85
C LYS A 63 -5.02 10.12 -4.15
N LYS A 64 -4.30 10.94 -4.93
CA LYS A 64 -3.92 12.28 -4.48
C LYS A 64 -5.18 13.13 -4.29
N LYS A 65 -5.29 13.76 -3.12
CA LYS A 65 -6.46 14.57 -2.74
C LYS A 65 -6.56 15.86 -3.55
N ARG A 66 -7.80 16.37 -3.67
CA ARG A 66 -8.12 17.71 -4.21
C ARG A 66 -7.51 18.01 -5.59
N THR A 67 -7.45 17.02 -6.47
CA THR A 67 -6.92 17.16 -7.83
C THR A 67 -7.93 16.56 -8.83
N PRO A 68 -8.68 17.36 -9.60
CA PRO A 68 -9.82 16.87 -10.40
C PRO A 68 -9.40 15.87 -11.48
N ASN A 69 -8.30 16.12 -12.19
CA ASN A 69 -7.77 15.21 -13.23
C ASN A 69 -7.50 13.80 -12.70
N ILE A 70 -7.16 13.68 -11.40
CA ILE A 70 -6.91 12.38 -10.76
C ILE A 70 -8.23 11.70 -10.40
N THR A 71 -9.24 12.46 -9.95
CA THR A 71 -10.59 11.93 -9.71
C THR A 71 -11.16 11.30 -10.99
N GLU A 72 -11.07 11.98 -12.13
CA GLU A 72 -11.51 11.42 -13.43
C GLU A 72 -10.78 10.14 -13.80
N SER A 73 -9.46 10.10 -13.60
CA SER A 73 -8.65 8.90 -13.87
C SER A 73 -8.97 7.75 -12.93
N VAL A 74 -9.33 8.02 -11.67
CA VAL A 74 -9.79 6.99 -10.73
C VAL A 74 -11.13 6.40 -11.17
N VAL A 75 -12.06 7.24 -11.63
CA VAL A 75 -13.33 6.77 -12.20
C VAL A 75 -13.07 5.88 -13.41
N GLU A 76 -12.27 6.35 -14.38
CA GLU A 76 -11.90 5.57 -15.57
C GLU A 76 -11.25 4.22 -15.19
N PHE A 77 -10.31 4.25 -14.25
CA PHE A 77 -9.61 3.06 -13.77
C PHE A 77 -10.54 2.04 -13.13
N THR A 78 -11.43 2.50 -12.24
CA THR A 78 -12.32 1.60 -11.48
C THR A 78 -13.47 1.08 -12.33
N GLU A 79 -14.00 1.87 -13.26
CA GLU A 79 -14.96 1.39 -14.27
C GLU A 79 -14.34 0.32 -15.18
N HIS A 80 -13.10 0.52 -15.61
CA HIS A 80 -12.39 -0.50 -16.39
C HIS A 80 -12.22 -1.79 -15.58
N ILE A 81 -11.79 -1.68 -14.32
CA ILE A 81 -11.60 -2.86 -13.45
C ILE A 81 -12.92 -3.60 -13.26
N HIS A 82 -13.98 -2.90 -12.86
CA HIS A 82 -15.29 -3.50 -12.61
C HIS A 82 -15.86 -4.18 -13.87
N SER A 83 -15.78 -3.53 -15.04
CA SER A 83 -16.24 -4.11 -16.30
C SER A 83 -15.42 -5.31 -16.77
N THR A 84 -14.11 -5.33 -16.46
CA THR A 84 -13.16 -6.32 -16.95
C THR A 84 -13.00 -7.51 -15.99
N TYR A 85 -13.21 -7.29 -14.70
CA TYR A 85 -13.05 -8.23 -13.59
C TYR A 85 -14.22 -8.07 -12.58
N PRO A 86 -15.42 -8.58 -12.90
CA PRO A 86 -16.63 -8.34 -12.10
C PRO A 86 -16.58 -8.84 -10.65
N ALA A 87 -15.67 -9.76 -10.35
CA ALA A 87 -15.50 -10.32 -9.00
C ALA A 87 -14.63 -9.45 -8.07
N ILE A 88 -14.12 -8.31 -8.56
CA ILE A 88 -13.29 -7.40 -7.77
C ILE A 88 -14.17 -6.40 -7.00
N ASN A 89 -13.92 -6.32 -5.70
CA ASN A 89 -14.47 -5.33 -4.80
C ASN A 89 -13.53 -4.12 -4.73
N ILE A 90 -14.05 -2.94 -5.03
CA ILE A 90 -13.29 -1.68 -4.98
C ILE A 90 -13.45 -1.03 -3.60
N LEU A 91 -12.31 -0.78 -2.96
CA LEU A 91 -12.20 -0.16 -1.64
C LEU A 91 -11.65 1.26 -1.77
N PHE A 92 -12.24 2.20 -1.02
CA PHE A 92 -11.78 3.59 -0.93
C PHE A 92 -11.70 4.07 0.52
N ASP A 93 -10.85 5.08 0.78
CA ASP A 93 -10.92 5.81 2.05
C ASP A 93 -12.27 6.55 2.18
N PRO A 94 -12.82 6.74 3.40
CA PRO A 94 -14.19 7.24 3.59
C PRO A 94 -14.50 8.54 2.84
N GLU A 95 -13.55 9.48 2.83
CA GLU A 95 -13.68 10.76 2.12
C GLU A 95 -13.77 10.55 0.59
N THR A 96 -12.90 9.69 0.02
CA THR A 96 -12.91 9.37 -1.41
C THR A 96 -14.16 8.56 -1.80
N ALA A 97 -14.64 7.67 -0.92
CA ALA A 97 -15.87 6.92 -1.15
C ALA A 97 -17.08 7.86 -1.27
N GLN A 98 -17.20 8.84 -0.36
CA GLN A 98 -18.24 9.87 -0.40
C GLN A 98 -18.12 10.79 -1.61
N GLU A 99 -16.91 11.04 -2.12
CA GLU A 99 -16.69 11.81 -3.34
C GLU A 99 -17.11 11.02 -4.59
N LEU A 100 -16.77 9.73 -4.67
CA LEU A 100 -16.83 8.96 -5.92
C LEU A 100 -18.07 8.08 -6.10
N HIS A 101 -18.78 7.71 -5.02
CA HIS A 101 -19.88 6.75 -5.12
C HIS A 101 -21.00 7.19 -6.08
N GLN A 102 -21.16 8.49 -6.32
CA GLN A 102 -22.17 9.02 -7.27
C GLN A 102 -21.75 8.92 -8.73
N HIS A 103 -20.45 8.82 -8.98
CA HIS A 103 -19.85 8.76 -10.30
C HIS A 103 -19.66 7.33 -10.79
N LEU A 104 -19.81 6.33 -9.90
CA LEU A 104 -19.59 4.92 -10.22
C LEU A 104 -20.92 4.16 -10.38
N PRO A 105 -21.03 3.24 -11.36
CA PRO A 105 -22.26 2.49 -11.60
C PRO A 105 -22.44 1.26 -10.68
N PHE A 106 -21.54 1.05 -9.72
CA PHE A 106 -21.46 -0.14 -8.86
C PHE A 106 -21.19 0.26 -7.40
N PRO A 107 -21.54 -0.60 -6.42
CA PRO A 107 -21.28 -0.33 -5.01
C PRO A 107 -19.78 -0.29 -4.71
N VAL A 108 -19.39 0.63 -3.82
CA VAL A 108 -18.02 0.77 -3.34
C VAL A 108 -17.93 0.44 -1.85
N TYR A 109 -16.78 -0.04 -1.40
CA TYR A 109 -16.57 -0.42 -0.01
C TYR A 109 -15.68 0.59 0.71
N THR A 110 -15.95 0.82 1.99
CA THR A 110 -15.12 1.66 2.86
C THR A 110 -14.86 1.02 4.22
N PHE A 111 -13.93 1.57 4.96
CA PHE A 111 -13.43 1.04 6.23
C PHE A 111 -13.48 2.09 7.33
N ASN A 112 -13.66 1.62 8.57
CA ASN A 112 -13.70 2.50 9.74
C ASN A 112 -12.37 2.46 10.51
N THR A 113 -11.70 1.30 10.50
CA THR A 113 -10.45 1.06 11.25
C THR A 113 -9.35 0.52 10.34
N ALA A 114 -8.10 0.90 10.61
CA ALA A 114 -6.94 0.42 9.86
C ALA A 114 -6.72 -1.11 9.95
N THR A 115 -7.15 -1.75 11.04
CA THR A 115 -7.08 -3.21 11.21
C THR A 115 -7.98 -3.94 10.22
N GLN A 116 -9.24 -3.50 10.08
CA GLN A 116 -10.15 -4.06 9.08
C GLN A 116 -9.58 -3.93 7.67
N LEU A 117 -8.89 -2.82 7.40
CA LEU A 117 -8.25 -2.58 6.12
C LEU A 117 -7.09 -3.57 5.86
N SER A 118 -6.22 -3.82 6.84
CA SER A 118 -5.10 -4.75 6.70
C SER A 118 -5.54 -6.20 6.47
N ASP A 119 -6.66 -6.58 7.07
CA ASP A 119 -7.14 -7.97 7.11
C ASP A 119 -7.97 -8.34 5.88
N LYS A 120 -8.41 -7.34 5.11
CA LYS A 120 -9.30 -7.52 3.96
C LYS A 120 -8.68 -7.10 2.63
N THR A 121 -7.68 -6.21 2.61
CA THR A 121 -7.12 -5.69 1.35
C THR A 121 -6.12 -6.66 0.71
N ASP A 122 -6.38 -7.09 -0.52
CA ASP A 122 -5.48 -7.97 -1.27
C ASP A 122 -4.40 -7.20 -2.01
N LEU A 123 -4.78 -6.10 -2.66
CA LEU A 123 -3.91 -5.28 -3.51
C LEU A 123 -4.20 -3.80 -3.26
N VAL A 124 -3.15 -2.98 -3.20
CA VAL A 124 -3.28 -1.51 -3.13
C VAL A 124 -2.91 -0.91 -4.46
N CYS A 125 -3.76 -0.07 -5.02
CA CYS A 125 -3.48 0.74 -6.19
C CYS A 125 -3.40 2.23 -5.80
N THR A 126 -2.34 2.93 -6.21
CA THR A 126 -2.16 4.35 -5.88
C THR A 126 -2.11 5.20 -7.14
N LEU A 127 -2.95 6.24 -7.24
CA LEU A 127 -2.99 7.17 -8.37
C LEU A 127 -2.53 8.56 -7.91
N GLY A 128 -1.30 8.95 -8.28
CA GLY A 128 -0.70 10.19 -7.83
C GLY A 128 0.81 10.20 -7.93
N GLY A 129 1.49 10.88 -7.01
CA GLY A 129 2.96 10.83 -6.86
C GLY A 129 3.41 10.11 -5.59
N ASP A 130 4.69 10.21 -5.24
CA ASP A 130 5.31 9.52 -4.09
C ASP A 130 4.57 9.76 -2.76
N GLY A 131 4.09 10.98 -2.51
CA GLY A 131 3.29 11.28 -1.31
C GLY A 131 1.98 10.48 -1.22
N THR A 132 1.44 10.04 -2.35
CA THR A 132 0.25 9.18 -2.40
C THR A 132 0.60 7.76 -1.96
N LEU A 133 1.76 7.25 -2.41
CA LEU A 133 2.29 5.96 -1.98
C LEU A 133 2.63 5.96 -0.49
N LEU A 134 3.24 7.03 0.02
CA LEU A 134 3.51 7.19 1.46
C LEU A 134 2.22 7.23 2.28
N ARG A 135 1.21 7.98 1.80
CA ARG A 135 -0.11 8.00 2.42
C ARG A 135 -0.75 6.61 2.41
N ALA A 136 -0.69 5.89 1.30
CA ALA A 136 -1.20 4.51 1.22
C ALA A 136 -0.46 3.59 2.20
N SER A 137 0.86 3.69 2.30
CA SER A 137 1.66 2.92 3.26
C SER A 137 1.29 3.26 4.71
N SER A 138 0.99 4.52 5.02
CA SER A 138 0.57 4.93 6.38
C SER A 138 -0.78 4.34 6.80
N LEU A 139 -1.64 3.93 5.87
CA LEU A 139 -2.88 3.23 6.21
C LEU A 139 -2.61 1.85 6.84
N PHE A 140 -1.42 1.30 6.62
CA PHE A 140 -0.96 0.01 7.16
C PHE A 140 0.14 0.20 8.21
N SER A 141 0.18 1.36 8.89
CA SER A 141 1.23 1.71 9.87
C SER A 141 1.27 0.81 11.10
N HIS A 142 0.19 0.09 11.39
CA HIS A 142 0.10 -0.85 12.53
C HIS A 142 0.01 -2.31 12.10
N ALA A 143 -0.02 -2.57 10.79
CA ALA A 143 -0.01 -3.92 10.26
C ALA A 143 1.43 -4.36 10.04
N ASP A 144 1.77 -5.61 10.38
CA ASP A 144 3.10 -6.16 10.13
C ASP A 144 3.37 -6.34 8.63
N SER A 145 2.33 -6.68 7.86
CA SER A 145 2.41 -6.96 6.42
C SER A 145 1.53 -6.01 5.60
N VAL A 146 2.14 -5.32 4.64
CA VAL A 146 1.45 -4.47 3.67
C VAL A 146 1.07 -5.31 2.45
N PRO A 147 -0.14 -5.17 1.88
CA PRO A 147 -0.47 -5.79 0.60
C PRO A 147 0.45 -5.27 -0.52
N PRO A 148 0.64 -6.01 -1.63
CA PRO A 148 1.33 -5.49 -2.81
C PRO A 148 0.79 -4.12 -3.22
N VAL A 149 1.68 -3.21 -3.61
CA VAL A 149 1.32 -1.84 -4.00
C VAL A 149 1.65 -1.64 -5.47
N LEU A 150 0.62 -1.36 -6.28
CA LEU A 150 0.73 -0.97 -7.67
C LEU A 150 0.54 0.55 -7.79
N SER A 151 1.59 1.28 -8.17
CA SER A 151 1.57 2.74 -8.19
C SER A 151 1.59 3.32 -9.60
N PHE A 152 0.62 4.19 -9.88
CA PHE A 152 0.50 4.97 -11.11
C PHE A 152 0.90 6.42 -10.87
N ALA A 153 1.99 6.82 -11.53
CA ALA A 153 2.47 8.20 -11.56
C ALA A 153 1.51 9.09 -12.37
N MET A 154 0.97 10.11 -11.71
CA MET A 154 0.10 11.14 -12.29
C MET A 154 0.69 12.53 -12.03
N GLY A 155 1.35 13.09 -13.05
CA GLY A 155 2.07 14.38 -12.97
C GLY A 155 3.57 14.22 -13.15
N THR A 156 4.37 14.99 -12.37
CA THR A 156 5.83 14.90 -12.38
C THR A 156 6.29 13.50 -11.99
N ILE A 157 7.29 12.96 -12.70
CA ILE A 157 7.87 11.64 -12.44
C ILE A 157 8.47 11.64 -11.02
N GLY A 158 7.89 10.84 -10.12
CA GLY A 158 8.44 10.55 -8.79
C GLY A 158 9.41 9.37 -8.84
N PHE A 159 9.99 9.02 -7.70
CA PHE A 159 10.95 7.91 -7.61
C PHE A 159 10.32 6.57 -7.21
N LEU A 160 9.10 6.58 -6.66
CA LEU A 160 8.44 5.37 -6.15
C LEU A 160 7.33 4.85 -7.07
N GLY A 161 6.77 5.71 -7.92
CA GLY A 161 5.76 5.34 -8.90
C GLY A 161 6.36 4.72 -10.16
N GLU A 162 6.10 3.43 -10.39
CA GLU A 162 6.71 2.67 -11.50
C GLU A 162 5.98 2.84 -12.84
N PHE A 163 4.66 3.02 -12.84
CA PHE A 163 3.85 3.02 -14.06
C PHE A 163 3.28 4.38 -14.40
N LYS A 164 3.28 4.76 -15.69
CA LYS A 164 2.47 5.89 -16.17
C LYS A 164 1.01 5.48 -16.19
N PHE A 165 0.09 6.38 -15.83
CA PHE A 165 -1.34 6.06 -15.81
C PHE A 165 -1.84 5.50 -17.14
N ARG A 166 -1.36 5.97 -18.31
CA ARG A 166 -1.74 5.47 -19.63
C ARG A 166 -1.60 3.95 -19.82
N GLU A 167 -0.79 3.29 -19.00
CA GLU A 167 -0.51 1.85 -19.05
C GLU A 167 -1.34 1.03 -18.05
N TYR A 168 -2.29 1.65 -17.34
CA TYR A 168 -3.02 1.02 -16.23
C TYR A 168 -3.64 -0.33 -16.58
N LYS A 169 -4.23 -0.47 -17.78
CA LYS A 169 -4.87 -1.72 -18.23
C LYS A 169 -3.89 -2.88 -18.28
N ARG A 170 -2.70 -2.62 -18.83
CA ARG A 170 -1.63 -3.63 -18.94
C ARG A 170 -1.03 -3.92 -17.57
N ALA A 171 -0.61 -2.88 -16.85
CA ALA A 171 0.04 -3.03 -15.55
C ALA A 171 -0.86 -3.76 -14.54
N PHE A 172 -2.14 -3.39 -14.46
CA PHE A 172 -3.09 -4.05 -13.58
C PHE A 172 -3.29 -5.53 -13.96
N ARG A 173 -3.46 -5.84 -15.25
CA ARG A 173 -3.60 -7.22 -15.72
C ARG A 173 -2.37 -8.06 -15.37
N ASP A 174 -1.18 -7.52 -15.57
CA ASP A 174 0.08 -8.22 -15.30
C ASP A 174 0.23 -8.56 -13.80
N VAL A 175 -0.18 -7.65 -12.91
CA VAL A 175 -0.19 -7.90 -11.45
C VAL A 175 -1.33 -8.85 -11.04
N TYR A 176 -2.53 -8.67 -11.57
CA TYR A 176 -3.71 -9.46 -11.21
C TYR A 176 -3.58 -10.93 -11.64
N MET A 177 -3.01 -11.18 -12.82
CA MET A 177 -2.81 -12.52 -13.37
C MET A 177 -1.47 -13.15 -12.93
N SER A 178 -0.76 -12.51 -12.00
CA SER A 178 0.60 -12.90 -11.65
C SER A 178 0.67 -14.31 -11.04
N GLY A 179 1.34 -15.21 -11.75
CA GLY A 179 1.48 -16.61 -11.32
C GLY A 179 0.21 -17.45 -11.48
N ALA A 180 -0.77 -16.96 -12.24
CA ALA A 180 -1.96 -17.72 -12.60
C ALA A 180 -1.56 -18.98 -13.40
N PRO A 181 -2.02 -20.19 -13.02
CA PRO A 181 -1.77 -21.39 -13.79
C PRO A 181 -2.42 -21.25 -15.18
N ASP A 182 -1.76 -21.79 -16.19
CA ASP A 182 -2.32 -21.84 -17.54
C ASP A 182 -3.42 -22.91 -17.60
N THR A 183 -4.65 -22.49 -17.32
CA THR A 183 -5.82 -23.37 -17.33
C THR A 183 -6.10 -23.97 -18.71
N TYR A 184 -5.55 -23.39 -19.79
CA TYR A 184 -5.71 -23.91 -21.15
C TYR A 184 -4.52 -24.74 -21.63
N ALA A 185 -3.28 -24.47 -21.19
CA ALA A 185 -2.15 -25.35 -21.54
C ALA A 185 -2.27 -26.76 -20.96
N SER A 186 -2.97 -26.91 -19.82
CA SER A 186 -3.23 -28.25 -19.24
C SER A 186 -4.28 -29.04 -20.01
N LEU A 187 -5.04 -28.41 -20.92
CA LEU A 187 -6.05 -29.06 -21.76
C LEU A 187 -5.49 -29.56 -23.11
N SER A 188 -4.31 -29.09 -23.53
CA SER A 188 -3.72 -29.47 -24.82
C SER A 188 -2.87 -30.75 -24.79
N ASP A 189 -2.53 -31.27 -23.62
CA ASP A 189 -1.69 -32.48 -23.49
C ASP A 189 -2.48 -33.78 -23.24
N ALA A 190 -3.79 -33.69 -22.97
CA ALA A 190 -4.63 -34.88 -22.78
C ALA A 190 -5.33 -35.24 -24.10
N HIS A 191 -4.84 -36.31 -24.74
CA HIS A 191 -5.45 -36.95 -25.91
C HIS A 191 -6.98 -37.06 -25.80
N GLY A 192 -7.69 -36.33 -26.68
CA GLY A 192 -8.87 -36.82 -27.40
C GLY A 192 -10.04 -37.41 -26.62
N THR A 193 -10.37 -36.94 -25.41
CA THR A 193 -11.61 -37.35 -24.72
C THR A 193 -12.39 -36.14 -24.23
N ASN A 194 -13.68 -36.11 -24.58
CA ASN A 194 -14.64 -35.07 -24.19
C ASN A 194 -14.61 -34.83 -22.67
N PRO A 195 -14.83 -33.58 -22.22
CA PRO A 195 -14.79 -33.27 -20.80
C PRO A 195 -15.84 -34.08 -20.03
N PRO A 196 -15.52 -34.59 -18.83
CA PRO A 196 -16.52 -35.17 -17.95
C PRO A 196 -17.54 -34.09 -17.57
N PRO A 197 -18.83 -34.42 -17.45
CA PRO A 197 -19.84 -33.45 -17.04
C PRO A 197 -19.55 -32.96 -15.62
N LEU A 198 -19.70 -31.66 -15.42
CA LEU A 198 -19.53 -30.97 -14.13
C LEU A 198 -20.35 -31.69 -13.04
N PRO A 199 -19.79 -31.94 -11.85
CA PRO A 199 -20.56 -32.46 -10.74
C PRO A 199 -21.59 -31.42 -10.29
N THR A 200 -22.87 -31.74 -10.46
CA THR A 200 -24.00 -31.06 -9.85
C THR A 200 -24.09 -31.50 -8.38
N SER A 201 -23.65 -30.64 -7.46
CA SER A 201 -23.92 -30.78 -6.03
C SER A 201 -24.05 -29.41 -5.37
N PRO A 202 -25.14 -29.15 -4.61
CA PRO A 202 -25.43 -27.87 -4.00
C PRO A 202 -24.73 -27.75 -2.64
N SER A 203 -23.63 -27.01 -2.58
CA SER A 203 -23.06 -26.51 -1.34
C SER A 203 -22.67 -25.05 -1.53
N ASP A 204 -23.09 -24.22 -0.59
CA ASP A 204 -23.15 -22.76 -0.59
C ASP A 204 -22.18 -22.03 -1.56
N PRO A 205 -22.68 -21.31 -2.59
CA PRO A 205 -21.86 -20.65 -3.61
C PRO A 205 -21.05 -19.44 -3.09
N LEU A 206 -21.18 -19.06 -1.82
CA LEU A 206 -20.48 -17.91 -1.24
C LEU A 206 -19.10 -18.23 -0.62
N ASP A 207 -18.76 -19.50 -0.41
CA ASP A 207 -17.54 -19.89 0.32
C ASP A 207 -16.40 -20.46 -0.55
N ARG A 208 -16.59 -20.61 -1.87
CA ARG A 208 -15.53 -21.10 -2.75
C ARG A 208 -14.57 -19.96 -3.13
N PRO A 209 -13.24 -20.10 -2.90
CA PRO A 209 -12.29 -19.15 -3.45
C PRO A 209 -12.36 -19.17 -4.98
N LEU A 210 -12.46 -17.99 -5.58
CA LEU A 210 -12.51 -17.82 -7.04
C LEU A 210 -11.32 -18.57 -7.67
N SER A 211 -11.60 -19.39 -8.67
CA SER A 211 -10.56 -20.11 -9.41
C SER A 211 -10.23 -19.35 -10.70
N TYR A 212 -8.98 -19.41 -11.13
CA TYR A 212 -8.58 -18.87 -12.45
C TYR A 212 -9.33 -19.52 -13.62
N THR A 213 -9.93 -20.70 -13.42
CA THR A 213 -10.87 -21.35 -14.37
C THR A 213 -12.11 -20.50 -14.65
N ASP A 214 -12.53 -19.67 -13.70
CA ASP A 214 -13.76 -18.88 -13.79
C ASP A 214 -13.51 -17.53 -14.49
N ILE A 215 -12.23 -17.19 -14.74
CA ILE A 215 -11.79 -15.95 -15.37
C ILE A 215 -11.45 -16.22 -16.84
N ARG A 216 -12.43 -16.02 -17.70
CA ARG A 216 -12.35 -16.34 -19.13
C ARG A 216 -11.17 -15.64 -19.84
N GLY A 217 -10.28 -16.43 -20.47
CA GLY A 217 -9.40 -16.01 -21.56
C GLY A 217 -8.22 -15.07 -21.21
N LYS A 218 -7.73 -15.07 -19.96
CA LYS A 218 -6.67 -14.12 -19.54
C LYS A 218 -5.54 -14.74 -18.70
N ALA A 219 -5.37 -16.06 -18.70
CA ALA A 219 -4.22 -16.68 -18.04
C ALA A 219 -2.93 -16.32 -18.81
N MET A 220 -1.94 -15.76 -18.13
CA MET A 220 -0.63 -15.41 -18.70
C MET A 220 0.39 -16.56 -18.56
N GLY A 221 -0.02 -17.68 -17.96
CA GLY A 221 0.81 -18.83 -17.64
C GLY A 221 1.63 -18.66 -16.36
N SER A 222 1.97 -19.78 -15.71
CA SER A 222 2.65 -19.82 -14.41
C SER A 222 4.01 -19.12 -14.41
N ASN A 223 4.66 -19.02 -15.58
CA ASN A 223 5.96 -18.39 -15.75
C ASN A 223 5.90 -16.86 -15.95
N ARG A 224 4.71 -16.27 -16.11
CA ARG A 224 4.54 -14.81 -16.22
C ARG A 224 4.08 -14.22 -14.89
N THR A 225 5.06 -13.89 -14.06
CA THR A 225 4.87 -13.22 -12.78
C THR A 225 5.23 -11.74 -12.87
N ALA A 226 4.40 -10.87 -12.30
CA ALA A 226 4.78 -9.51 -11.98
C ALA A 226 5.98 -9.50 -11.04
N ARG A 227 6.92 -8.59 -11.30
CA ARG A 227 8.10 -8.39 -10.47
C ARG A 227 7.78 -7.36 -9.39
N ILE A 228 8.23 -7.61 -8.17
CA ILE A 228 7.98 -6.74 -7.03
C ILE A 228 9.27 -6.47 -6.27
N LEU A 229 9.44 -5.21 -5.88
CA LEU A 229 10.51 -4.75 -5.01
C LEU A 229 10.04 -4.75 -3.56
N LEU A 230 10.72 -5.52 -2.70
CA LEU A 230 10.49 -5.42 -1.26
C LEU A 230 11.14 -4.16 -0.70
N ARG A 231 10.35 -3.40 0.08
CA ARG A 231 10.82 -2.21 0.79
C ARG A 231 10.69 -2.44 2.29
N ASN A 232 11.82 -2.39 2.99
CA ASN A 232 11.85 -2.54 4.44
C ASN A 232 11.22 -1.32 5.11
N ARG A 233 10.50 -1.55 6.23
CA ARG A 233 9.93 -0.49 7.07
C ARG A 233 10.68 -0.44 8.40
N LEU A 234 10.82 0.76 8.93
CA LEU A 234 11.32 1.00 10.29
C LEU A 234 10.19 0.74 11.27
N ARG A 235 10.40 -0.19 12.21
CA ARG A 235 9.50 -0.41 13.34
C ARG A 235 9.85 0.55 14.47
N VAL A 236 8.87 1.28 14.98
CA VAL A 236 9.05 2.35 15.95
C VAL A 236 8.15 2.11 17.14
N GLY A 237 8.78 1.99 18.31
CA GLY A 237 8.10 2.00 19.60
C GLY A 237 8.37 3.30 20.35
N VAL A 238 7.33 3.84 20.98
CA VAL A 238 7.42 5.02 21.83
C VAL A 238 7.25 4.61 23.27
N PHE A 239 8.18 4.99 24.13
CA PHE A 239 8.20 4.62 25.54
C PHE A 239 8.24 5.87 26.42
N GLY A 240 7.48 5.84 27.50
CA GLY A 240 7.48 6.83 28.55
C GLY A 240 8.75 6.76 29.41
N PRO A 241 8.94 7.76 30.30
CA PRO A 241 10.09 7.81 31.20
C PRO A 241 10.12 6.65 32.21
N ASP A 242 8.96 6.09 32.52
CA ASP A 242 8.78 4.87 33.32
C ASP A 242 9.15 3.58 32.57
N GLY A 243 9.48 3.69 31.29
CA GLY A 243 9.74 2.55 30.40
C GLY A 243 8.47 1.87 29.90
N GLN A 244 7.28 2.38 30.22
CA GLN A 244 6.02 1.84 29.68
C GLN A 244 5.77 2.37 28.27
N ARG A 245 5.08 1.59 27.45
CA ARG A 245 4.80 1.96 26.06
C ARG A 245 3.70 3.01 25.99
N ILE A 246 3.93 4.07 25.22
CA ILE A 246 2.94 5.12 24.94
C ILE A 246 2.18 4.72 23.68
N GLY A 247 0.84 4.76 23.73
CA GLY A 247 -0.02 4.48 22.57
C GLY A 247 -0.70 3.11 22.54
N SER A 248 -0.66 2.32 23.63
CA SER A 248 -1.49 1.11 23.79
C SER A 248 -2.96 1.47 24.07
N GLY A 249 -3.60 2.15 23.13
CA GLY A 249 -5.03 2.47 23.20
C GLY A 249 -5.86 1.36 22.54
N GLY A 250 -6.22 0.32 23.29
CA GLY A 250 -7.30 -0.60 22.91
C GLY A 250 -6.95 -2.09 23.00
N SER A 251 -7.72 -2.79 23.83
CA SER A 251 -7.77 -4.24 24.11
C SER A 251 -6.67 -4.81 25.05
N PRO A 252 -7.06 -5.36 26.23
CA PRO A 252 -6.14 -6.02 27.16
C PRO A 252 -5.69 -7.43 26.73
N GLU A 253 -6.07 -7.90 25.54
CA GLU A 253 -5.90 -9.29 25.08
C GLU A 253 -4.97 -9.46 23.86
N ALA A 254 -4.46 -8.38 23.26
CA ALA A 254 -3.45 -8.48 22.21
C ALA A 254 -2.04 -8.56 22.82
N ASP A 255 -1.19 -9.42 22.23
CA ASP A 255 0.19 -9.69 22.65
C ASP A 255 0.95 -8.42 23.09
N LYS A 256 1.20 -8.31 24.40
CA LYS A 256 1.73 -7.10 25.08
C LYS A 256 3.11 -6.62 24.57
N SER A 257 3.77 -7.37 23.69
CA SER A 257 5.12 -7.09 23.22
C SER A 257 5.17 -6.20 21.96
N THR A 258 4.12 -6.16 21.15
CA THR A 258 4.11 -5.45 19.85
C THR A 258 2.93 -4.47 19.68
N ALA A 259 1.90 -4.58 20.53
CA ALA A 259 0.73 -3.71 20.52
C ALA A 259 1.12 -2.23 20.70
N GLY A 260 0.99 -1.43 19.64
CA GLY A 260 1.31 0.00 19.63
C GLY A 260 2.61 0.38 18.91
N ASP A 261 3.29 -0.56 18.25
CA ASP A 261 4.35 -0.19 17.31
C ASP A 261 3.77 0.48 16.05
N THR A 262 4.54 1.43 15.52
CA THR A 262 4.25 2.10 14.26
C THR A 262 5.34 1.77 13.25
N TYR A 263 4.95 1.52 12.02
CA TYR A 263 5.85 1.24 10.91
C TYR A 263 5.97 2.46 9.99
N ALA A 264 7.20 2.88 9.73
CA ALA A 264 7.51 3.98 8.81
C ALA A 264 8.24 3.46 7.57
N LEU A 265 7.83 3.89 6.37
CA LEU A 265 8.47 3.47 5.12
C LEU A 265 9.78 4.23 4.86
N ASN A 266 9.74 5.57 4.93
CA ASN A 266 10.88 6.40 4.55
C ASN A 266 11.72 6.79 5.76
N GLU A 267 11.14 7.49 6.73
CA GLU A 267 11.90 8.05 7.84
C GLU A 267 11.05 8.25 9.09
N VAL A 268 11.75 8.37 10.21
CA VAL A 268 11.22 8.69 11.53
C VAL A 268 11.92 9.96 11.98
N THR A 269 11.15 11.03 12.16
CA THR A 269 11.68 12.34 12.52
C THR A 269 11.25 12.70 13.93
N LEU A 270 12.23 12.83 14.82
CA LEU A 270 12.08 13.47 16.12
C LEU A 270 12.36 14.96 15.92
N HIS A 271 11.46 15.83 16.38
CA HIS A 271 11.63 17.27 16.27
C HIS A 271 11.13 17.97 17.53
N ARG A 272 11.75 19.11 17.88
CA ARG A 272 11.39 19.93 19.05
C ARG A 272 9.98 20.53 18.98
N GLY A 273 9.34 20.47 17.83
CA GLY A 273 8.01 21.04 17.58
C GLY A 273 8.05 22.57 17.72
N SER A 274 7.10 23.13 18.45
CA SER A 274 7.02 24.57 18.74
C SER A 274 7.93 25.03 19.88
N SER A 275 8.61 24.12 20.57
CA SER A 275 9.53 24.46 21.66
C SER A 275 10.66 25.35 21.13
N PRO A 276 10.94 26.52 21.73
CA PRO A 276 12.05 27.38 21.30
C PRO A 276 13.41 26.77 21.68
N HIS A 277 13.45 25.89 22.67
CA HIS A 277 14.68 25.25 23.13
C HIS A 277 15.03 24.01 22.30
N LEU A 278 16.32 23.86 22.00
CA LEU A 278 16.92 22.65 21.44
C LEU A 278 16.69 21.46 22.38
N LYS A 279 16.67 20.26 21.80
CA LYS A 279 16.53 19.01 22.56
C LYS A 279 17.89 18.35 22.68
N ILE A 280 18.16 17.88 23.90
CA ILE A 280 19.26 16.95 24.18
C ILE A 280 18.73 15.54 23.89
N ILE A 281 19.41 14.84 22.99
CA ILE A 281 19.02 13.52 22.48
C ILE A 281 20.18 12.57 22.68
N ASP A 282 19.99 11.58 23.55
CA ASP A 282 20.94 10.48 23.71
C ASP A 282 20.63 9.37 22.72
N VAL A 283 21.65 8.97 21.97
CA VAL A 283 21.56 7.94 20.94
C VAL A 283 22.27 6.68 21.41
N TYR A 284 21.56 5.56 21.38
CA TYR A 284 22.07 4.25 21.71
C TYR A 284 21.90 3.30 20.52
N ILE A 285 22.94 2.52 20.21
CA ILE A 285 22.89 1.44 19.21
C ILE A 285 23.21 0.13 19.93
N ASN A 286 22.35 -0.89 19.77
CA ASN A 286 22.50 -2.19 20.45
C ASN A 286 22.74 -2.04 21.96
N HIS A 287 21.97 -1.15 22.60
CA HIS A 287 22.09 -0.81 24.03
C HIS A 287 23.43 -0.17 24.45
N ARG A 288 24.27 0.27 23.51
CA ARG A 288 25.51 0.99 23.78
C ARG A 288 25.35 2.46 23.44
N PHE A 289 25.78 3.32 24.35
CA PHE A 289 25.79 4.77 24.11
C PHE A 289 26.68 5.07 22.91
N LEU A 290 26.15 5.84 21.97
CA LEU A 290 26.88 6.31 20.80
C LEU A 290 27.28 7.78 20.97
N THR A 291 26.29 8.64 21.17
CA THR A 291 26.49 10.09 21.28
C THR A 291 25.29 10.76 21.94
N GLU A 292 25.54 11.92 22.54
CA GLU A 292 24.52 12.91 22.89
C GLU A 292 24.53 13.98 21.79
N ALA A 293 23.35 14.44 21.37
CA ALA A 293 23.19 15.50 20.38
C ALA A 293 22.27 16.60 20.92
N VAL A 294 22.70 17.86 20.80
CA VAL A 294 21.87 19.03 21.08
C VAL A 294 21.41 19.63 19.76
N ALA A 295 20.16 19.39 19.38
CA ALA A 295 19.66 19.73 18.05
C ALA A 295 18.17 20.08 18.04
N ASP A 296 17.69 20.57 16.90
CA ASP A 296 16.27 20.71 16.62
C ASP A 296 15.55 19.35 16.62
N GLY A 297 16.27 18.28 16.28
CA GLY A 297 15.70 16.97 16.07
C GLY A 297 16.71 15.93 15.60
N MET A 298 16.21 14.73 15.32
CA MET A 298 16.96 13.62 14.76
C MET A 298 16.10 12.90 13.72
N ILE A 299 16.70 12.51 12.60
CA ILE A 299 16.03 11.75 11.52
C ILE A 299 16.68 10.38 11.42
N ILE A 300 15.84 9.34 11.38
CA ILE A 300 16.24 7.96 11.13
C ILE A 300 15.56 7.52 9.83
N SER A 301 16.32 7.29 8.77
CA SER A 301 15.76 6.98 7.44
C SER A 301 16.08 5.55 7.01
N SER A 302 15.16 4.95 6.25
CA SER A 302 15.39 3.69 5.55
C SER A 302 16.04 3.98 4.18
N PRO A 303 16.72 2.99 3.56
CA PRO A 303 17.27 3.14 2.20
C PRO A 303 16.21 3.50 1.14
N THR A 304 14.94 3.24 1.42
CA THR A 304 13.81 3.54 0.54
C THR A 304 13.59 5.04 0.32
N ALA A 305 14.15 5.89 1.17
CA ALA A 305 14.08 7.34 1.07
C ALA A 305 15.04 7.95 0.02
N GLN A 306 15.98 7.17 -0.54
CA GLN A 306 16.95 7.69 -1.51
C GLN A 306 16.56 7.38 -2.97
N PRO A 307 16.79 8.31 -3.92
CA PRO A 307 16.62 8.02 -5.35
C PRO A 307 17.61 6.93 -5.79
N PRO A 308 17.26 6.08 -6.77
CA PRO A 308 18.17 5.06 -7.29
C PRO A 308 19.30 5.74 -8.08
N THR A 309 20.41 6.04 -7.42
CA THR A 309 21.67 6.40 -8.08
C THR A 309 22.48 5.12 -8.33
N PRO A 310 22.89 4.83 -9.57
CA PRO A 310 23.88 3.79 -9.81
C PRO A 310 25.20 4.28 -9.22
N SER A 311 25.75 3.54 -8.26
CA SER A 311 26.95 3.85 -7.47
C SER A 311 26.79 4.95 -6.41
N LEU A 312 26.56 4.53 -5.16
CA LEU A 312 27.16 5.04 -3.90
C LEU A 312 26.45 4.37 -2.71
N PRO A 313 27.16 3.92 -1.65
CA PRO A 313 26.52 3.39 -0.46
C PRO A 313 25.78 4.50 0.29
N ALA A 314 24.62 4.12 0.83
CA ALA A 314 23.61 4.98 1.44
C ALA A 314 24.16 5.93 2.50
N VAL A 315 24.01 7.25 2.29
CA VAL A 315 23.88 8.26 3.36
C VAL A 315 23.21 9.54 2.81
N ALA A 316 22.26 10.12 3.55
CA ALA A 316 22.11 11.56 3.66
C ALA A 316 21.67 11.92 5.08
N SER A 317 22.62 12.35 5.93
CA SER A 317 22.35 13.02 7.19
C SER A 317 22.50 14.52 6.97
N SER A 318 21.39 15.25 6.87
CA SER A 318 21.43 16.73 6.86
C SER A 318 21.19 17.25 8.26
N THR A 319 22.26 17.58 8.97
CA THR A 319 22.21 18.52 10.09
C THR A 319 22.27 19.94 9.52
N ARG A 320 21.16 20.69 9.58
CA ARG A 320 21.19 22.12 9.25
C ARG A 320 21.69 22.90 10.46
N SER A 321 22.99 23.18 10.52
CA SER A 321 23.56 24.13 11.47
C SER A 321 23.59 25.53 10.84
N SER A 322 22.92 26.49 11.47
CA SER A 322 23.14 27.93 11.20
C SER A 322 24.37 28.38 12.01
N PRO A 323 25.42 28.98 11.42
CA PRO A 323 26.52 29.53 12.21
C PRO A 323 26.13 30.92 12.75
N PRO A 324 26.40 31.26 14.02
CA PRO A 324 26.52 32.65 14.42
C PRO A 324 27.89 33.17 13.96
N SER A 325 27.87 34.34 13.33
CA SER A 325 29.02 35.09 12.87
C SER A 325 29.93 35.52 14.04
N ALA A 326 31.16 35.01 14.08
CA ALA A 326 32.35 35.74 14.55
C ALA A 326 33.61 34.91 14.23
N SER A 327 34.60 35.53 13.62
CA SER A 327 35.95 35.01 13.38
C SER A 327 36.93 36.18 13.44
N PRO A 328 38.26 36.04 13.71
CA PRO A 328 39.11 34.86 14.04
C PRO A 328 40.09 35.16 15.24
N PRO A 329 41.23 34.45 15.52
CA PRO A 329 41.85 33.34 14.79
C PRO A 329 42.39 32.11 15.58
N SER A 330 42.56 31.03 14.79
CA SER A 330 43.55 29.94 14.91
C SER A 330 43.45 28.91 16.04
N ALA A 331 42.88 27.74 15.72
CA ALA A 331 43.48 26.43 15.99
C ALA A 331 42.76 25.34 15.18
N ARG A 332 43.56 24.48 14.55
CA ARG A 332 43.17 23.43 13.61
C ARG A 332 42.89 22.14 14.40
N ALA A 333 41.68 21.58 14.33
CA ALA A 333 41.38 20.21 14.78
C ALA A 333 40.32 19.57 13.84
N PRO A 334 40.46 18.28 13.47
CA PRO A 334 39.53 17.62 12.55
C PRO A 334 38.21 17.26 13.26
N SER A 335 37.09 17.53 12.60
CA SER A 335 35.74 17.14 13.02
C SER A 335 35.53 15.62 12.84
N PRO A 336 34.92 14.90 13.81
CA PRO A 336 34.68 13.45 13.70
C PRO A 336 33.28 13.10 13.17
N PHE A 337 32.51 14.06 12.63
CA PHE A 337 31.15 13.82 12.16
C PHE A 337 31.14 13.03 10.84
N GLY A 338 31.23 11.71 10.96
CA GLY A 338 30.97 10.76 9.90
C GLY A 338 29.65 10.00 10.15
N PRO A 339 28.81 9.78 9.14
CA PRO A 339 27.61 8.95 9.23
C PRO A 339 27.97 7.49 9.59
N SER A 340 27.30 6.90 10.59
CA SER A 340 27.50 5.49 10.98
C SER A 340 26.45 4.58 10.35
N SER A 341 26.87 3.50 9.69
CA SER A 341 25.98 2.45 9.14
C SER A 341 26.03 1.18 9.99
N SER A 342 24.89 0.49 10.13
CA SER A 342 24.82 -0.84 10.76
C SER A 342 24.17 -1.85 9.78
N PRO A 343 24.78 -3.02 9.51
CA PRO A 343 24.22 -4.02 8.60
C PRO A 343 22.99 -4.71 9.23
N PRO A 344 21.99 -5.11 8.43
CA PRO A 344 20.84 -5.86 8.93
C PRO A 344 21.27 -7.30 9.26
N LYS A 345 21.42 -7.64 10.54
CA LYS A 345 21.49 -9.04 11.00
C LYS A 345 20.12 -9.48 11.48
N ARG A 346 19.72 -10.71 11.13
CA ARG A 346 18.59 -11.43 11.70
C ARG A 346 18.82 -11.62 13.20
N GLN A 347 18.39 -10.65 14.01
CA GLN A 347 18.03 -10.77 15.43
C GLN A 347 17.63 -9.37 15.92
N SER A 348 16.56 -9.32 16.70
CA SER A 348 15.85 -8.12 17.17
C SER A 348 16.76 -6.96 17.58
N PRO A 349 16.68 -5.77 16.94
CA PRO A 349 17.32 -4.57 17.45
C PRO A 349 16.26 -3.71 18.15
N CYS A 350 16.22 -3.77 19.48
CA CYS A 350 15.57 -2.72 20.26
C CYS A 350 16.52 -1.52 20.35
N ALA A 351 16.28 -0.47 19.57
CA ALA A 351 16.85 0.85 19.85
C ALA A 351 15.98 1.53 20.92
N TRP A 352 16.55 1.80 22.09
CA TRP A 352 15.88 2.51 23.17
C TRP A 352 16.41 3.94 23.22
N ALA A 353 15.52 4.93 23.16
CA ALA A 353 15.81 6.29 23.59
C ALA A 353 15.20 6.47 24.99
N ARG A 354 16.03 6.49 26.04
CA ARG A 354 15.58 6.83 27.40
C ARG A 354 15.70 8.33 27.60
N ARG A 355 14.68 8.93 28.20
CA ARG A 355 14.72 10.29 28.73
C ARG A 355 15.19 10.23 30.17
N THR A 356 16.48 10.46 30.44
CA THR A 356 16.94 10.66 31.81
C THR A 356 16.71 12.11 32.21
N ALA A 357 15.57 12.37 32.86
CA ALA A 357 15.40 13.58 33.67
C ALA A 357 16.17 13.39 34.99
N ALA A 358 17.48 13.58 34.98
CA ALA A 358 18.24 13.79 36.19
C ALA A 358 18.34 15.29 36.43
N ALA A 359 17.41 15.83 37.21
CA ALA A 359 17.59 17.12 37.85
C ALA A 359 18.81 17.03 38.78
N LYS A 360 19.97 17.51 38.34
CA LYS A 360 21.04 17.89 39.25
C LYS A 360 20.87 19.37 39.55
N SER A 361 20.26 19.65 40.70
CA SER A 361 20.44 20.94 41.36
C SER A 361 21.91 21.08 41.75
N ARG A 362 22.58 22.09 41.22
CA ARG A 362 23.46 22.99 41.98
C ARG A 362 23.67 24.26 41.19
#